data_AF-A0AAE6SWR8-F1
#
_entry.id   AF-A0AAE6SWR8-F1
#
_cell.length_a   1.000
_cell.length_b   1.000
_cell.length_c   1.000
_cell.angle_alpha   90.00
_cell.angle_beta   90.00
_cell.angle_gamma   90.00
#
_symmetry.space_group_name_H-M   'P 1'
#
loop_
_entity.id
_entity.type
_entity.pdbx_description
1 polymer ?
#
loop_
_entity_poly.entity_id
_entity_poly.type
_entity_poly.pdbx_seq_one_letter_code
_entity_poly.pdbx_strand_id
1 'polypeptide(L)'
;MNQIKNAKGFTLIELMIVVAIIGILAAIALPAYQDYTVKSQVGSAYSEVSSVKSQYEVIMNEGKTPSLTATDAGYIGQTEGDARYCTLALEADGGGVKCTIKNSNAKATGKSLTLKRTAEGVWSCVTGGSLEAKFKPGSCS
;
A
#
# COMPACT_ATOMS: atom_id res chain seq x y z
N MET A 1 -30.40 49.94 22.47
CA MET A 1 -29.02 49.90 22.98
C MET A 1 -28.55 48.46 22.93
N ASN A 2 -27.75 48.10 21.93
CA ASN A 2 -27.31 46.72 21.71
C ASN A 2 -26.18 46.40 22.71
N GLN A 3 -26.50 45.68 23.78
CA GLN A 3 -25.54 45.21 24.79
C GLN A 3 -24.57 44.22 24.12
N ILE A 4 -23.37 44.68 23.76
CA ILE A 4 -22.28 43.78 23.36
C ILE A 4 -21.84 43.05 24.63
N LYS A 5 -22.25 41.78 24.76
CA LYS A 5 -21.81 40.89 25.84
C LYS A 5 -20.28 40.89 25.87
N ASN A 6 -19.69 41.15 27.05
CA ASN A 6 -18.26 41.06 27.30
C ASN A 6 -17.71 39.71 26.79
N ALA A 7 -17.05 39.72 25.64
CA ALA A 7 -16.30 38.58 25.16
C ALA A 7 -15.08 38.41 26.06
N LYS A 8 -15.12 37.45 26.99
CA LYS A 8 -13.93 37.04 27.74
C LYS A 8 -12.96 36.41 26.74
N GLY A 9 -11.89 37.12 26.41
CA GLY A 9 -10.82 36.63 25.55
C GLY A 9 -9.98 35.55 26.24
N PHE A 10 -9.33 34.71 25.44
CA PHE A 10 -8.35 33.72 25.91
C PHE A 10 -7.04 34.44 26.30
N THR A 11 -6.41 34.05 27.41
CA THR A 11 -5.13 34.66 27.80
C THR A 11 -3.98 34.09 26.97
N LEU A 12 -2.92 34.89 26.78
CA LEU A 12 -1.72 34.44 26.07
C LEU A 12 -1.05 33.24 26.78
N ILE A 13 -1.10 33.20 28.11
CA ILE A 13 -0.54 32.09 28.87
C ILE A 13 -1.35 30.80 28.69
N GLU A 14 -2.69 30.88 28.65
CA GLU A 14 -3.53 29.73 28.33
C GLU A 14 -3.23 29.22 26.92
N LEU A 15 -3.05 30.12 25.94
CA LEU A 15 -2.69 29.74 24.57
C LEU A 15 -1.34 29.01 24.52
N MET A 16 -0.33 29.54 25.20
CA MET A 16 1.01 28.95 25.22
C MET A 16 1.01 27.55 25.84
N ILE A 17 0.26 27.34 26.93
CA ILE A 17 0.15 26.03 27.57
C ILE A 17 -0.55 25.03 26.63
N VAL A 18 -1.64 25.45 25.99
CA VAL A 18 -2.37 24.57 25.04
C VAL A 18 -1.47 24.16 23.88
N VAL A 19 -0.73 25.11 23.29
CA VAL A 19 0.21 24.81 22.19
C VAL A 19 1.33 23.87 22.66
N ALA A 20 1.85 24.05 23.88
CA ALA A 20 2.88 23.16 24.43
C ALA A 20 2.37 21.72 24.58
N ILE A 21 1.16 21.53 25.10
CA ILE A 21 0.55 20.19 25.25
C ILE A 21 0.30 19.55 23.87
N ILE A 22 -0.28 20.30 22.93
CA ILE A 22 -0.51 19.79 21.56
C ILE A 22 0.82 19.43 20.89
N GLY A 23 1.87 20.21 21.10
CA GLY A 23 3.21 19.92 20.58
C GLY A 23 3.76 18.57 21.04
N ILE A 24 3.62 18.25 22.34
CA ILE A 24 4.05 16.96 22.91
C ILE A 24 3.23 15.81 22.31
N LEU A 25 1.90 15.96 22.26
CA LEU A 25 1.02 14.92 21.70
C LEU A 25 1.30 14.68 20.21
N ALA A 26 1.52 15.74 19.43
CA ALA A 26 1.81 15.65 18.00
C ALA A 26 3.12 14.91 17.71
N ALA A 27 4.15 15.10 18.54
CA ALA A 27 5.43 14.43 18.38
C ALA A 27 5.31 12.89 18.46
N ILE A 28 4.37 12.37 19.25
CA ILE A 28 4.10 10.94 19.39
C ILE A 28 3.07 10.47 18.35
N ALA A 29 2.01 11.26 18.14
CA ALA A 29 0.88 10.88 17.30
C ALA A 29 1.23 10.87 15.80
N LEU A 30 2.04 11.82 15.32
CA LEU A 30 2.36 11.94 13.90
C LEU A 30 3.15 10.73 13.36
N PRO A 31 4.23 10.25 14.01
CA PRO A 31 4.93 9.04 13.55
C PRO A 31 4.03 7.81 13.56
N ALA A 32 3.19 7.64 14.60
CA ALA A 32 2.26 6.52 14.69
C ALA A 32 1.19 6.56 13.59
N TYR A 33 0.64 7.74 13.29
CA TYR A 33 -0.31 7.92 12.20
C TYR A 33 0.31 7.66 10.83
N GLN A 34 1.56 8.09 10.62
CA GLN A 34 2.32 7.77 9.41
C GLN A 34 2.51 6.26 9.26
N ASP A 35 2.84 5.54 10.32
CA ASP A 35 2.97 4.08 10.28
C ASP A 35 1.63 3.40 9.95
N TYR A 36 0.52 3.89 10.51
CA TYR A 36 -0.82 3.37 10.20
C TYR A 36 -1.20 3.57 8.73
N THR A 37 -0.96 4.78 8.20
CA THR A 37 -1.25 5.09 6.78
C THR A 37 -0.40 4.25 5.84
N VAL A 38 0.88 4.05 6.14
CA VAL A 38 1.76 3.14 5.37
C VAL A 38 1.22 1.72 5.39
N LYS A 39 0.87 1.18 6.57
CA LYS A 39 0.32 -0.18 6.68
C LYS A 39 -0.96 -0.34 5.86
N SER A 40 -1.84 0.65 5.88
CA SER A 40 -3.05 0.66 5.05
C SER A 40 -2.74 0.64 3.56
N GLN A 41 -1.79 1.48 3.11
CA GLN A 41 -1.38 1.57 1.71
C GLN A 41 -0.72 0.28 1.21
N VAL A 42 0.11 -0.36 2.03
CA VAL A 42 0.69 -1.68 1.73
C VAL A 42 -0.41 -2.74 1.64
N GLY A 43 -1.43 -2.69 2.51
CA GLY A 43 -2.61 -3.55 2.40
C GLY A 43 -3.38 -3.34 1.10
N SER A 44 -3.55 -2.08 0.65
CA SER A 44 -4.15 -1.78 -0.65
C SER A 44 -3.30 -2.31 -1.82
N ALA A 45 -1.98 -2.12 -1.78
CA ALA A 45 -1.07 -2.69 -2.78
C ALA A 45 -1.18 -4.23 -2.83
N TYR A 46 -1.28 -4.89 -1.67
CA TYR A 46 -1.50 -6.33 -1.60
C TYR A 46 -2.82 -6.76 -2.26
N SER A 47 -3.90 -6.01 -2.02
CA SER A 47 -5.20 -6.27 -2.64
C SER A 47 -5.15 -6.08 -4.16
N GLU A 48 -4.46 -5.04 -4.64
CA GLU A 48 -4.30 -4.77 -6.07
C GLU A 48 -3.54 -5.91 -6.77
N VAL A 49 -2.39 -6.32 -6.23
CA VAL A 49 -1.63 -7.44 -6.82
C VAL A 49 -2.35 -8.78 -6.68
N SER A 50 -3.16 -8.97 -5.63
CA SER A 50 -3.95 -10.19 -5.47
C SER A 50 -5.13 -10.26 -6.45
N SER A 51 -5.60 -9.12 -6.95
CA SER A 51 -6.76 -9.07 -7.84
C SER A 51 -6.51 -9.75 -9.20
N VAL A 52 -5.26 -9.75 -9.69
CA VAL A 52 -4.91 -10.38 -10.98
C VAL A 52 -4.77 -11.89 -10.89
N LYS A 53 -4.74 -12.47 -9.68
CA LYS A 53 -4.48 -13.90 -9.46
C LYS A 53 -5.48 -14.79 -10.17
N SER A 54 -6.77 -14.46 -10.15
CA SER A 54 -7.80 -15.28 -10.82
C SER A 54 -7.60 -15.33 -12.33
N GLN A 55 -7.41 -14.15 -12.96
CA GLN A 55 -7.19 -14.08 -14.40
C GLN A 55 -5.85 -14.73 -14.79
N TYR A 56 -4.82 -14.58 -13.96
CA TYR A 56 -3.55 -15.26 -14.14
C TYR A 56 -3.75 -16.79 -14.22
N GLU A 57 -4.52 -17.38 -13.31
CA GLU A 57 -4.82 -18.81 -13.33
C GLU A 57 -5.58 -19.23 -14.59
N VAL A 58 -6.55 -18.44 -15.03
CA VAL A 58 -7.29 -18.72 -16.27
C VAL A 58 -6.31 -18.80 -17.46
N ILE A 59 -5.44 -17.80 -17.62
CA ILE A 59 -4.46 -17.76 -18.71
C ILE A 59 -3.48 -18.93 -18.64
N MET A 60 -2.99 -19.28 -17.45
CA MET A 60 -2.10 -20.43 -17.25
C MET A 60 -2.78 -21.76 -17.59
N ASN A 61 -4.05 -21.93 -17.21
CA ASN A 61 -4.82 -23.14 -17.50
C ASN A 61 -5.17 -23.28 -18.99
N GLU A 62 -5.25 -22.17 -19.72
CA GLU A 62 -5.36 -22.16 -21.18
C GLU A 62 -4.03 -22.49 -21.89
N GLY A 63 -2.93 -22.70 -21.14
CA GLY A 63 -1.61 -22.95 -21.70
C GLY A 63 -0.96 -21.72 -22.34
N LYS A 64 -1.42 -20.52 -22.00
CA LYS A 64 -0.90 -19.25 -22.50
C LYS A 64 0.05 -18.63 -21.48
N THR A 65 0.94 -17.76 -21.96
CA THR A 65 1.86 -16.99 -21.10
C THR A 65 1.16 -15.72 -20.59
N PRO A 66 1.05 -15.50 -19.27
CA PRO A 66 0.55 -14.26 -18.70
C PRO A 66 1.28 -13.03 -19.23
N SER A 67 0.52 -11.96 -19.47
CA SER A 67 1.03 -10.68 -19.94
C SER A 67 0.32 -9.50 -19.30
N LEU A 68 1.03 -8.39 -19.14
CA LEU A 68 0.49 -7.08 -18.74
C LEU A 68 0.19 -6.19 -19.96
N THR A 69 0.43 -6.67 -21.17
CA THR A 69 0.14 -5.96 -22.42
C THR A 69 -1.29 -6.28 -22.87
N ALA A 70 -2.13 -5.25 -23.01
CA ALA A 70 -3.56 -5.42 -23.31
C ALA A 70 -3.87 -6.14 -24.63
N THR A 71 -2.94 -6.11 -25.60
CA THR A 71 -3.11 -6.77 -26.90
C THR A 71 -2.69 -8.23 -26.90
N ASP A 72 -2.04 -8.71 -25.85
CA ASP A 72 -1.51 -10.07 -25.82
C ASP A 72 -2.62 -11.09 -25.50
N ALA A 73 -2.54 -12.26 -26.11
CA ALA A 73 -3.51 -13.34 -25.88
C ALA A 73 -3.56 -13.81 -24.41
N GLY A 74 -2.51 -13.54 -23.64
CA GLY A 74 -2.38 -13.83 -22.21
C GLY A 74 -2.60 -12.64 -21.29
N TYR A 75 -3.24 -11.56 -21.77
CA TYR A 75 -3.49 -10.38 -20.96
C TYR A 75 -4.27 -10.71 -19.68
N ILE A 76 -3.71 -10.30 -18.53
CA ILE A 76 -4.30 -10.62 -17.21
C ILE A 76 -5.28 -9.57 -16.69
N GLY A 77 -5.72 -8.62 -17.53
CA GLY A 77 -6.71 -7.61 -17.15
C GLY A 77 -6.15 -6.38 -16.44
N GLN A 78 -4.82 -6.27 -16.32
CA GLN A 78 -4.11 -5.12 -15.73
C GLN A 78 -2.84 -4.84 -16.54
N THR A 79 -2.50 -3.56 -16.70
CA THR A 79 -1.17 -3.16 -17.19
C THR A 79 -0.22 -2.84 -16.03
N GLU A 80 1.06 -2.63 -16.33
CA GLU A 80 2.10 -2.30 -15.34
C GLU A 80 1.72 -1.10 -14.44
N GLY A 81 1.01 -0.10 -14.99
CA GLY A 81 0.80 1.20 -14.35
C GLY A 81 -0.59 1.44 -13.74
N ASP A 82 -1.60 0.62 -14.06
CA ASP A 82 -3.02 0.93 -13.79
C ASP A 82 -3.38 0.93 -12.31
N ALA A 83 -2.71 0.09 -11.52
CA ALA A 83 -2.93 -0.01 -10.09
C ALA A 83 -2.49 1.29 -9.36
N ARG A 84 -3.20 1.68 -8.29
CA ARG A 84 -2.92 2.95 -7.58
C ARG A 84 -1.66 2.85 -6.74
N TYR A 85 -1.47 1.75 -6.02
CA TYR A 85 -0.35 1.53 -5.11
C TYR A 85 0.66 0.50 -5.61
N CYS A 86 0.39 -0.19 -6.71
CA CYS A 86 1.32 -1.09 -7.37
C CYS A 86 1.82 -0.57 -8.72
N THR A 87 3.11 -0.78 -8.97
CA THR A 87 3.63 -1.02 -10.32
C THR A 87 3.78 -2.53 -10.49
N LEU A 88 3.01 -3.11 -11.41
CA LEU A 88 2.97 -4.56 -11.61
C LEU A 88 4.07 -5.01 -12.56
N ALA A 89 4.70 -6.14 -12.26
CA ALA A 89 5.64 -6.83 -13.12
C ALA A 89 5.39 -8.34 -13.03
N LEU A 90 5.62 -9.06 -14.12
CA LEU A 90 5.51 -10.52 -14.13
C LEU A 90 6.81 -11.16 -13.71
N GLU A 91 6.72 -12.24 -12.94
CA GLU A 91 7.85 -13.11 -12.69
C GLU A 91 8.06 -14.03 -13.90
N ALA A 92 9.32 -14.36 -14.19
CA ALA A 92 9.68 -15.25 -15.29
C ALA A 92 8.98 -16.62 -15.18
N ASP A 93 8.81 -17.29 -16.33
CA ASP A 93 8.36 -18.68 -16.43
C ASP A 93 7.03 -18.98 -15.70
N GLY A 94 6.11 -18.01 -15.63
CA GLY A 94 4.84 -18.19 -14.94
C GLY A 94 4.96 -18.21 -13.41
N GLY A 95 6.08 -17.71 -12.87
CA GLY A 95 6.40 -17.73 -11.44
C GLY A 95 5.57 -16.79 -10.56
N GLY A 96 4.54 -16.14 -11.14
CA GLY A 96 3.60 -15.25 -10.46
C GLY A 96 3.76 -13.78 -10.85
N VAL A 97 3.43 -12.89 -9.93
CA VAL A 97 3.35 -11.45 -10.16
C VAL A 97 4.00 -10.67 -9.01
N LYS A 98 4.75 -9.63 -9.35
CA LYS A 98 5.39 -8.71 -8.42
C LYS A 98 4.69 -7.36 -8.49
N CYS A 99 4.44 -6.80 -7.32
CA CYS A 99 4.07 -5.41 -7.13
C CYS A 99 5.25 -4.67 -6.52
N THR A 100 5.70 -3.60 -7.17
CA THR A 100 6.54 -2.59 -6.55
C THR A 100 5.65 -1.48 -6.01
N ILE A 101 5.68 -1.24 -4.70
CA ILE A 101 4.80 -0.30 -4.03
C ILE A 101 5.13 1.13 -4.47
N LYS A 102 4.11 1.88 -4.86
CA LYS A 102 4.17 3.31 -5.21
C LYS A 102 3.13 4.10 -4.42
N ASN A 103 3.17 5.43 -4.53
CA ASN A 103 2.22 6.35 -3.89
C ASN A 103 2.09 6.17 -2.36
N SER A 104 3.17 5.73 -1.70
CA SER A 104 3.34 5.73 -0.25
C SER A 104 4.49 6.64 0.16
N ASN A 105 4.83 6.69 1.46
CA ASN A 105 6.03 7.38 1.91
C ASN A 105 7.29 6.49 1.77
N ALA A 106 8.45 7.04 2.13
CA ALA A 106 9.75 6.36 1.99
C ALA A 106 9.86 5.02 2.74
N LYS A 107 8.98 4.72 3.69
CA LYS A 107 8.98 3.45 4.44
C LYS A 107 8.48 2.27 3.59
N ALA A 108 7.68 2.52 2.56
CA ALA A 108 7.11 1.47 1.70
C ALA A 108 7.33 1.68 0.20
N THR A 109 7.47 2.92 -0.29
CA THR A 109 7.70 3.17 -1.72
C THR A 109 8.98 2.49 -2.20
N GLY A 110 8.90 1.81 -3.35
CA GLY A 110 9.98 1.03 -3.95
C GLY A 110 10.21 -0.34 -3.31
N LYS A 111 9.54 -0.67 -2.20
CA LYS A 111 9.50 -2.02 -1.64
C LYS A 111 8.56 -2.91 -2.45
N SER A 112 8.69 -4.23 -2.34
CA SER A 112 7.91 -5.13 -3.19
C SER A 112 7.08 -6.15 -2.41
N LEU A 113 5.93 -6.50 -3.00
CA LEU A 113 5.09 -7.65 -2.65
C LEU A 113 5.08 -8.58 -3.86
N THR A 114 5.62 -9.78 -3.74
CA THR A 114 5.64 -10.76 -4.83
C THR A 114 4.74 -11.92 -4.48
N LEU A 115 3.68 -12.10 -5.27
CA LEU A 115 2.87 -13.31 -5.26
C LEU A 115 3.57 -14.34 -6.12
N LYS A 116 4.25 -15.29 -5.49
CA LYS A 116 4.90 -16.42 -6.14
C LYS A 116 3.88 -17.51 -6.43
N ARG A 117 3.93 -18.06 -7.62
CA ARG A 117 3.13 -19.22 -8.06
C ARG A 117 4.05 -20.41 -8.30
N THR A 118 3.71 -21.58 -7.77
CA THR A 118 4.41 -22.84 -8.11
C THR A 118 3.88 -23.42 -9.42
N ALA A 119 4.56 -24.43 -9.98
CA ALA A 119 4.08 -25.12 -11.18
C ALA A 119 2.68 -25.73 -10.96
N GLU A 120 2.41 -26.19 -9.74
CA GLU A 120 1.14 -26.78 -9.30
C GLU A 120 0.04 -25.73 -9.03
N GLY A 121 0.32 -24.43 -9.25
CA GLY A 121 -0.64 -23.35 -9.02
C GLY A 121 -0.81 -22.95 -7.56
N VAL A 122 0.11 -23.35 -6.68
CA VAL A 122 0.10 -22.92 -5.28
C VAL A 122 0.68 -21.52 -5.18
N TRP A 123 -0.01 -20.64 -4.45
CA TRP A 123 0.43 -19.26 -4.27
C TRP A 123 0.99 -19.00 -2.88
N SER A 124 2.08 -18.24 -2.85
CA SER A 124 2.65 -17.68 -1.63
C SER A 124 2.97 -16.20 -1.85
N CYS A 125 2.98 -15.40 -0.79
CA CYS A 125 3.38 -14.01 -0.87
C CYS A 125 4.71 -13.79 -0.13
N VAL A 126 5.67 -13.18 -0.81
CA VAL A 126 6.96 -12.78 -0.24
C VAL A 126 7.17 -11.29 -0.37
N THR A 127 7.75 -10.68 0.65
CA THR A 127 8.07 -9.26 0.66
C THR A 127 9.54 -9.01 0.28
N GLY A 128 9.83 -7.89 -0.37
CA GLY A 128 11.18 -7.55 -0.83
C GLY A 128 11.56 -6.09 -0.58
N GLY A 129 12.86 -5.80 -0.72
CA GLY A 129 13.42 -4.45 -0.56
C GLY A 129 13.61 -4.00 0.89
N SER A 130 13.57 -4.91 1.86
CA SER A 130 13.62 -4.61 3.30
C SER A 130 12.40 -3.84 3.82
N LEU A 131 11.20 -4.26 3.39
CA LEU A 131 9.94 -3.80 4.00
C LEU A 131 9.90 -4.24 5.48
N GLU A 132 9.75 -3.28 6.39
CA GLU A 132 9.71 -3.56 7.82
C GLU A 132 8.56 -4.51 8.19
N ALA A 133 8.80 -5.43 9.12
CA ALA A 133 7.84 -6.46 9.52
C ALA A 133 6.47 -5.90 9.91
N LYS A 134 6.41 -4.73 10.56
CA LYS A 134 5.16 -4.08 10.97
C LYS A 134 4.25 -3.65 9.82
N PHE A 135 4.79 -3.49 8.61
CA PHE A 135 4.06 -3.11 7.41
C PHE A 135 3.69 -4.30 6.52
N LYS A 136 4.26 -5.49 6.78
CA LYS A 136 3.96 -6.68 5.98
C LYS A 136 2.49 -7.08 6.14
N PRO A 137 1.77 -7.37 5.05
CA PRO A 137 0.46 -8.00 5.13
C PRO A 137 0.56 -9.35 5.84
N GLY A 138 -0.45 -9.74 6.63
CA GLY A 138 -0.41 -11.00 7.39
C GLY A 138 -0.35 -12.26 6.51
N SER A 139 -0.72 -12.15 5.23
CA SER A 139 -0.63 -13.24 4.25
C SER A 139 0.74 -13.34 3.55
N CYS A 140 1.68 -12.45 3.88
CA CYS A 140 3.00 -12.37 3.27
C CYS A 140 4.12 -12.62 4.28
N SER A 141 5.15 -13.35 3.86
CA SER A 141 6.39 -13.55 4.62
C SER A 141 7.47 -12.51 4.32
#